data_AF-A0A9R1PSU1-F1
#
_entry.id   AF-A0A9R1PSU1-F1
#
_cell.length_a   1.000
_cell.length_b   1.000
_cell.length_c   1.000
_cell.angle_alpha   90.00
_cell.angle_beta   90.00
_cell.angle_gamma   90.00
#
_symmetry.space_group_name_H-M   'P 1'
#
loop_
_entity.id
_entity.type
_entity.pdbx_description
1 polymer ?
#
loop_
_entity_poly.entity_id
_entity_poly.type
_entity_poly.pdbx_seq_one_letter_code
_entity_poly.pdbx_strand_id
1 'polypeptide(L)'
;MTSKLSKADQEEDDDFYELQPSDYYKLISNRLAEQSKVLKTRKIREAELAAQRARLTKAVARVRFPDGYILEAEFHPSETVHSLVDLLMKVIARKDLPFYLCKSHFSFQMM
;
A
#
# COMPACT_ATOMS: atom_id res chain seq x y z
N MET A 1 -28.39 -21.79 5.80
CA MET A 1 -26.94 -21.54 5.85
C MET A 1 -26.32 -22.11 4.59
N THR A 2 -25.86 -21.27 3.67
CA THR A 2 -25.07 -21.70 2.51
C THR A 2 -23.95 -20.69 2.33
N SER A 3 -22.76 -21.10 2.76
CA SER A 3 -21.49 -20.39 2.61
C SER A 3 -21.18 -20.20 1.13
N LYS A 4 -21.10 -18.94 0.67
CA LYS A 4 -20.40 -18.62 -0.58
C LYS A 4 -18.91 -18.76 -0.31
N LEU A 5 -18.34 -19.91 -0.66
CA LEU A 5 -16.91 -20.04 -0.89
C LEU A 5 -16.56 -19.15 -2.09
N SER A 6 -15.68 -18.17 -1.91
CA SER A 6 -15.17 -17.34 -3.00
C SER A 6 -14.34 -18.22 -3.93
N LYS A 7 -14.76 -18.29 -5.20
CA LYS A 7 -14.04 -18.94 -6.31
C LYS A 7 -12.57 -18.51 -6.29
N ALA A 8 -11.67 -19.48 -6.21
CA ALA A 8 -10.31 -19.34 -6.67
C ALA A 8 -10.36 -19.02 -8.18
N ASP A 9 -9.60 -17.98 -8.57
CA ASP A 9 -9.14 -17.63 -9.91
C ASP A 9 -10.07 -18.04 -11.06
N GLN A 10 -11.09 -17.22 -11.31
CA GLN A 10 -11.71 -17.24 -12.64
C GLN A 10 -10.72 -16.60 -13.59
N GLU A 11 -10.22 -17.37 -14.56
CA GLU A 11 -9.58 -16.79 -15.75
C GLU A 11 -10.54 -15.74 -16.33
N GLU A 12 -10.07 -14.49 -16.35
CA GLU A 12 -10.80 -13.39 -16.97
C GLU A 12 -10.87 -13.64 -18.48
N ASP A 13 -11.97 -13.24 -19.11
CA ASP A 13 -12.14 -13.38 -20.56
C ASP A 13 -11.16 -12.47 -21.32
N ASP A 14 -10.77 -12.85 -22.53
CA ASP A 14 -9.79 -12.11 -23.33
C ASP A 14 -10.24 -10.65 -23.60
N ASP A 15 -11.56 -10.43 -23.73
CA ASP A 15 -12.19 -9.12 -23.89
C ASP A 15 -11.85 -8.12 -22.76
N PHE A 16 -11.51 -8.60 -21.56
CA PHE A 16 -11.07 -7.74 -20.45
C PHE A 16 -9.74 -7.04 -20.74
N TYR A 17 -8.87 -7.70 -21.51
CA TYR A 17 -7.55 -7.18 -21.88
C TYR A 17 -7.61 -6.31 -23.15
N GLU A 18 -8.75 -6.26 -23.84
CA GLU A 18 -8.95 -5.41 -25.02
C GLU A 18 -9.26 -3.95 -24.65
N LEU A 19 -8.50 -3.01 -25.22
CA LEU A 19 -8.65 -1.59 -24.96
C LEU A 19 -10.00 -1.08 -25.50
N GLN A 20 -10.89 -0.65 -24.60
CA GLN A 20 -12.17 -0.08 -25.00
C GLN A 20 -12.02 1.38 -25.46
N PRO A 21 -12.91 1.89 -26.34
CA PRO A 21 -12.89 3.29 -26.76
C PRO A 21 -12.95 4.30 -25.59
N SER A 22 -13.58 3.94 -24.48
CA SER A 22 -13.59 4.75 -23.26
C SER A 22 -12.22 4.90 -22.60
N ASP A 23 -11.36 3.89 -22.73
CA ASP A 23 -10.02 3.90 -22.13
C ASP A 23 -9.06 4.71 -22.97
N TYR A 24 -9.26 4.76 -24.29
CA TYR A 24 -8.54 5.66 -25.17
C TYR A 24 -8.61 7.12 -24.68
N TYR A 25 -9.80 7.63 -24.35
CA TYR A 25 -9.94 8.99 -23.87
C TYR A 25 -9.23 9.24 -22.53
N LYS A 26 -9.25 8.27 -21.61
CA LYS A 26 -8.53 8.35 -20.32
C LYS A 26 -7.02 8.39 -20.52
N LEU A 27 -6.50 7.57 -21.44
CA LEU A 27 -5.08 7.54 -21.78
C LEU A 27 -4.62 8.87 -22.39
N ILE A 28 -5.40 9.40 -23.34
CA ILE A 28 -5.11 10.71 -23.96
C ILE A 28 -5.19 11.83 -22.93
N SER A 29 -6.20 11.84 -22.04
CA SER A 29 -6.32 12.87 -21.00
C SER A 29 -5.17 12.81 -20.00
N ASN A 30 -4.73 11.61 -19.60
CA ASN A 30 -3.59 11.45 -18.68
C ASN A 30 -2.30 11.93 -19.32
N ARG A 31 -2.05 11.56 -20.58
CA ARG A 31 -0.89 12.04 -21.34
C ARG A 31 -0.89 13.56 -21.49
N LEU A 32 -2.04 14.16 -21.78
CA LEU A 32 -2.17 15.61 -21.89
C LEU A 32 -1.96 16.30 -20.53
N ALA A 33 -2.44 15.70 -19.44
CA ALA A 33 -2.20 16.18 -18.08
C ALA A 33 -0.71 16.11 -17.69
N GLU A 34 -0.01 15.03 -18.03
CA GLU A 34 1.44 14.87 -17.82
C GLU A 34 2.27 15.84 -18.66
N GLN A 35 1.85 16.11 -19.91
CA GLN A 35 2.50 17.06 -20.80
C GLN A 35 2.19 18.51 -20.45
N SER A 36 1.07 18.76 -19.76
CA SER A 36 0.76 20.08 -19.25
C SER A 36 1.78 20.45 -18.18
N LYS A 37 2.66 21.41 -18.48
CA LYS A 37 3.59 22.00 -17.51
C LYS A 37 2.82 22.89 -16.54
N VAL A 38 1.95 22.29 -15.74
CA VAL A 38 1.31 22.98 -14.62
C VAL A 38 2.37 23.15 -13.55
N LEU A 39 2.68 24.41 -13.22
CA LEU A 39 3.57 24.73 -12.11
C LEU A 39 2.91 24.22 -10.82
N LYS A 40 3.42 23.12 -10.25
CA LYS A 40 3.03 22.67 -8.92
C LYS A 40 3.55 23.66 -7.89
N THR A 41 2.73 24.65 -7.54
CA THR A 41 3.05 25.62 -6.50
C THR A 41 3.11 24.96 -5.13
N ARG A 42 3.81 25.59 -4.17
CA ARG A 42 3.88 25.13 -2.78
C ARG A 42 2.48 24.88 -2.19
N LYS A 43 1.54 25.81 -2.45
CA LYS A 43 0.15 25.71 -1.98
C LYS A 43 -0.57 24.48 -2.55
N ILE A 44 -0.41 24.18 -3.84
CA ILE A 44 -1.04 23.00 -4.47
C ILE A 44 -0.49 21.72 -3.83
N ARG A 45 0.83 21.64 -3.64
CA ARG A 45 1.47 20.46 -3.03
C ARG A 45 1.04 20.25 -1.57
N GLU A 46 0.96 21.32 -0.78
CA GLU A 46 0.49 21.26 0.60
C GLU A 46 -0.98 20.82 0.69
N ALA A 47 -1.85 21.35 -0.18
CA ALA A 47 -3.25 20.98 -0.25
C ALA A 47 -3.47 19.52 -0.69
N GLU A 48 -2.74 19.05 -1.70
CA GLU A 48 -2.75 17.64 -2.14
C GLU A 48 -2.33 16.70 -1.00
N LEU A 49 -1.24 17.02 -0.30
CA LEU A 49 -0.75 16.22 0.84
C LEU A 49 -1.73 16.24 2.02
N ALA A 50 -2.34 17.38 2.31
CA ALA A 50 -3.35 17.51 3.37
C ALA A 50 -4.59 16.67 3.04
N ALA A 51 -5.07 16.74 1.80
CA ALA A 51 -6.19 15.92 1.34
C ALA A 51 -5.85 14.42 1.39
N GLN A 52 -4.64 14.02 0.99
CA GLN A 52 -4.20 12.63 1.06
C GLN A 52 -4.11 12.12 2.50
N ARG A 53 -3.52 12.92 3.40
CA ARG A 53 -3.44 12.59 4.84
C ARG A 53 -4.82 12.49 5.48
N ALA A 54 -5.75 13.37 5.11
CA ALA A 54 -7.12 13.32 5.63
C ALA A 54 -7.89 12.05 5.20
N ARG A 55 -7.56 11.46 4.05
CA ARG A 55 -8.16 10.20 3.58
C ARG A 55 -7.64 8.99 4.34
N LEU A 56 -6.41 9.06 4.85
CA LEU A 56 -5.77 7.99 5.62
C LEU A 56 -6.02 8.25 7.10
N THR A 57 -7.10 7.69 7.63
CA THR A 57 -7.43 7.80 9.06
C THR A 57 -6.74 6.71 9.88
N LYS A 58 -6.38 5.59 9.24
CA LYS A 58 -5.85 4.36 9.85
C LYS A 58 -4.73 3.77 8.99
N ALA A 59 -3.64 3.37 9.63
CA ALA A 59 -2.57 2.59 9.02
C ALA A 59 -2.43 1.26 9.77
N VAL A 60 -2.45 0.14 9.05
CA VAL A 60 -2.18 -1.18 9.63
C VAL A 60 -0.79 -1.60 9.19
N ALA A 61 0.10 -1.85 10.15
CA ALA A 61 1.42 -2.39 9.89
C ALA A 61 1.45 -3.89 10.25
N ARG A 62 2.07 -4.68 9.38
CA ARG A 62 2.27 -6.12 9.56
C ARG A 62 3.76 -6.42 9.54
N VAL A 63 4.30 -6.89 10.66
CA VAL A 63 5.71 -7.27 10.79
C VAL A 63 5.79 -8.79 10.76
N ARG A 64 6.51 -9.33 9.76
CA ARG A 64 6.77 -10.76 9.66
C ARG A 64 8.08 -11.10 10.37
N PHE A 65 8.00 -12.04 11.30
CA PHE A 65 9.16 -12.59 11.99
C PHE A 65 9.81 -13.72 11.18
N PRO A 66 11.09 -14.04 11.42
CA PRO A 66 11.81 -15.10 10.71
C PRO A 66 11.20 -16.50 10.87
N ASP A 67 10.47 -16.73 11.96
CA ASP A 67 9.75 -17.96 12.29
C ASP A 67 8.39 -18.08 11.58
N GLY A 68 8.02 -17.08 10.77
CA GLY A 68 6.78 -17.07 10.00
C GLY A 68 5.59 -16.42 10.73
N TYR A 69 5.72 -16.05 12.01
CA TYR A 69 4.67 -15.33 12.71
C TYR A 69 4.55 -13.90 12.18
N ILE A 70 3.34 -13.33 12.25
CA ILE A 70 3.05 -11.97 11.82
C ILE A 70 2.44 -11.21 12.99
N LEU A 71 3.05 -10.09 13.37
CA LEU A 71 2.46 -9.12 14.28
C LEU A 71 1.73 -8.06 13.45
N GLU A 72 0.42 -8.02 13.62
CA GLU A 72 -0.42 -6.96 13.07
C GLU A 72 -0.69 -5.91 14.14
N ALA A 73 -0.50 -4.64 13.79
CA ALA A 73 -0.79 -3.53 14.67
C ALA A 73 -1.35 -2.34 13.91
N GLU A 74 -2.25 -1.63 14.57
CA GLU A 74 -2.92 -0.44 14.05
C GLU A 74 -2.21 0.81 14.59
N PHE A 75 -1.96 1.75 13.69
CA PHE A 75 -1.28 3.01 13.94
C PHE A 75 -2.07 4.14 13.30
N HIS A 76 -1.97 5.34 13.88
CA HIS A 76 -2.40 6.53 13.17
C HIS A 76 -1.35 6.88 12.08
N PRO A 77 -1.73 7.35 10.89
CA PRO A 77 -0.76 7.67 9.84
C PRO A 77 0.23 8.81 10.17
N SER A 78 -0.01 9.56 11.25
CA SER A 78 0.95 10.52 11.81
C SER A 78 1.97 9.90 12.77
N GLU A 79 1.80 8.65 13.17
CA GLU A 79 2.76 7.95 14.01
C GLU A 79 4.05 7.61 13.25
N THR A 80 5.13 7.50 14.00
CA THR A 80 6.46 7.28 13.45
C THR A 80 6.83 5.80 13.51
N VAL A 81 7.87 5.41 12.76
CA VAL A 81 8.46 4.07 12.84
C VAL A 81 8.94 3.75 14.27
N HIS A 82 9.24 4.77 15.08
CA HIS A 82 9.60 4.58 16.48
C HIS A 82 8.48 3.92 17.30
N SER A 83 7.22 4.33 17.13
CA SER A 83 6.07 3.69 17.79
C SER A 83 5.99 2.19 17.50
N LEU A 84 6.31 1.80 16.25
CA LEU A 84 6.35 0.40 15.85
C LEU A 84 7.51 -0.34 16.52
N VAL A 85 8.70 0.27 16.61
CA VAL A 85 9.85 -0.31 17.31
C VAL A 85 9.56 -0.48 18.80
N ASP A 86 8.92 0.50 19.43
CA ASP A 86 8.53 0.42 20.84
C ASP A 86 7.52 -0.70 21.10
N LEU A 87 6.57 -0.90 20.18
CA LEU A 87 5.66 -2.03 20.23
C LEU A 87 6.42 -3.36 20.14
N LEU A 88 7.34 -3.48 19.19
CA LEU A 88 8.16 -4.68 19.03
C LEU A 88 8.98 -4.98 20.28
N MET A 89 9.60 -3.97 20.89
CA MET A 89 10.34 -4.11 22.15
C MET A 89 9.48 -4.59 23.32
N LYS A 90 8.15 -4.39 23.29
CA LYS A 90 7.23 -4.91 24.32
C LYS A 90 6.82 -6.36 24.06
N VAL A 91 6.77 -6.78 22.80
CA VAL A 91 6.29 -8.11 22.40
C VAL A 91 7.43 -9.13 22.28
N ILE A 92 8.64 -8.69 21.97
CA ILE A 92 9.82 -9.56 21.85
C ILE A 92 10.27 -10.03 23.25
N ALA A 93 10.49 -11.33 23.40
CA ALA A 93 10.95 -11.94 24.66
C ALA A 93 12.38 -11.53 25.03
N ARG A 94 13.26 -11.38 24.04
CA ARG A 94 14.67 -11.01 24.20
C ARG A 94 14.94 -9.58 23.75
N LYS A 95 14.81 -8.63 24.67
CA LYS A 95 15.01 -7.20 24.42
C LYS A 95 16.49 -6.80 24.26
N ASP A 96 17.40 -7.68 24.67
CA ASP A 96 18.84 -7.54 24.58
C ASP A 96 19.37 -7.74 23.16
N LEU A 97 18.60 -8.39 22.29
CA LEU A 97 19.05 -8.73 20.94
C LEU A 97 18.78 -7.55 19.99
N PRO A 98 19.80 -7.04 19.28
CA PRO A 98 19.57 -6.02 18.26
C PRO A 98 18.79 -6.60 17.09
N PHE A 99 17.83 -5.84 16.57
CA PHE A 99 17.08 -6.18 15.36
C PHE A 99 16.96 -4.97 14.45
N TYR A 100 16.60 -5.23 13.19
CA TYR A 100 16.32 -4.21 12.18
C TYR A 100 15.00 -4.53 11.48
N LEU A 101 14.33 -3.48 10.99
CA LEU A 101 13.14 -3.60 10.15
C LEU A 101 13.53 -3.36 8.69
N CYS A 102 13.15 -4.28 7.81
CA CYS A 102 13.37 -4.16 6.38
C CYS A 102 12.04 -4.29 5.62
N LYS A 103 11.95 -3.61 4.48
CA LYS A 103 10.86 -3.83 3.51
C LYS A 103 11.38 -4.79 2.46
N SER A 104 10.85 -6.00 2.42
CA SER A 104 11.14 -6.94 1.34
C SER A 104 10.27 -6.61 0.13
N HIS A 105 10.88 -6.34 -1.01
CA HIS A 105 10.21 -6.47 -2.30
C HIS A 105 10.30 -7.95 -2.68
N PHE A 106 9.20 -8.69 -2.53
CA PHE A 106 9.09 -10.01 -3.14
C PHE A 106 8.79 -9.78 -4.63
N SER A 107 9.82 -9.85 -5.48
CA SER A 107 9.60 -10.04 -6.91
C SER A 107 9.05 -11.45 -7.10
N PHE A 108 7.77 -11.53 -7.42
CA PHE A 108 7.12 -12.76 -7.85
C PHE A 108 7.68 -13.10 -9.23
N GLN A 109 8.79 -13.84 -9.28
CA GLN A 109 9.27 -14.41 -10.54
C GLN A 109 8.46 -15.67 -10.79
N MET A 110 7.46 -15.53 -11.66
CA MET A 110 6.62 -16.61 -12.18
C MET A 110 7.53 -17.65 -12.85
N MET A 111 7.39 -18.91 -12.45
CA MET A 111 8.04 -20.08 -13.02
C MET A 111 6.97 -20.96 -13.67
#